data_AF-A0A8T6HUR2-F1
#
_entry.id   AF-A0A8T6HUR2-F1
#
_cell.length_a   1.000
_cell.length_b   1.000
_cell.length_c   1.000
_cell.angle_alpha   90.00
_cell.angle_beta   90.00
_cell.angle_gamma   90.00
#
_symmetry.space_group_name_H-M   'P 1'
#
loop_
_entity.id
_entity.type
_entity.pdbx_description
1 polymer ?
#
loop_
_entity_poly.entity_id
_entity_poly.type
_entity_poly.pdbx_seq_one_letter_code
_entity_poly.pdbx_strand_id
1 'polypeptide(L)'
;MGYRKEDPVPDAAAESMVVEWSIGEPEPLRSKRDPYAYGEYTPPTLPSGDVLFTTRTVDPVAAATEARRSGLWTNTDITDTLWPAGDARTRPLMPLRRGHIAMLVAAGFLNNLVLEGDGRRILVKGRTAKEMELVEDSPEKEVHREKLRTTVVALDLDDGVIEDIAA
;
A
#
# COMPACT_ATOMS: atom_id res chain seq x y z
N MET A 1 -22.05 13.84 -6.93
CA MET A 1 -23.06 13.88 -5.85
C MET A 1 -23.03 12.51 -5.18
N GLY A 2 -22.36 12.39 -4.03
CA GLY A 2 -22.18 11.10 -3.35
C GLY A 2 -23.31 10.87 -2.35
N TYR A 3 -23.94 9.71 -2.40
CA TYR A 3 -24.96 9.34 -1.42
C TYR A 3 -24.27 8.70 -0.21
N ARG A 4 -24.58 9.22 0.98
CA ARG A 4 -24.15 8.62 2.25
C ARG A 4 -24.87 7.28 2.38
N LYS A 5 -24.10 6.19 2.47
CA LYS A 5 -24.62 4.85 2.73
C LYS A 5 -25.28 4.88 4.12
N GLU A 6 -26.53 4.41 4.20
CA GLU A 6 -27.27 4.35 5.46
C GLU A 6 -26.48 3.54 6.50
N ASP A 7 -26.56 3.97 7.76
CA ASP A 7 -25.86 3.30 8.86
C ASP A 7 -26.36 1.84 8.96
N PRO A 8 -25.46 0.86 9.08
CA PRO A 8 -25.84 -0.54 9.08
C PRO A 8 -26.72 -0.82 10.29
N VAL A 9 -27.97 -1.18 10.03
CA VAL A 9 -28.93 -1.60 11.06
C VAL A 9 -28.55 -3.03 11.45
N PRO A 10 -28.23 -3.28 12.74
CA PRO A 10 -27.94 -4.64 13.20
C PRO A 10 -29.14 -5.55 12.95
N ASP A 11 -28.88 -6.72 12.38
CA ASP A 11 -29.90 -7.74 12.20
C ASP A 11 -30.23 -8.36 13.56
N ALA A 12 -31.41 -8.04 14.07
CA ALA A 12 -31.90 -8.52 15.36
C ALA A 12 -31.92 -10.06 15.46
N ALA A 13 -32.09 -10.75 14.33
CA ALA A 13 -32.01 -12.22 14.30
C ALA A 13 -30.55 -12.69 14.48
N ALA A 14 -29.60 -12.02 13.82
CA ALA A 14 -28.18 -12.32 13.97
C ALA A 14 -27.67 -12.02 15.39
N GLU A 15 -28.10 -10.90 15.99
CA GLU A 15 -27.77 -10.59 17.38
C GLU A 15 -28.32 -11.65 18.35
N SER A 16 -29.58 -12.05 18.16
CA SER A 16 -30.21 -13.09 18.98
C SER A 16 -29.47 -14.42 18.87
N MET A 17 -29.04 -14.82 17.67
CA MET A 17 -28.25 -16.03 17.45
C MET A 17 -26.88 -15.97 18.15
N VAL A 18 -26.19 -14.84 18.10
CA VAL A 18 -24.88 -14.68 18.75
C VAL A 18 -25.02 -14.74 20.27
N VAL A 19 -26.05 -14.10 20.82
CA VAL A 19 -26.34 -14.16 22.26
C VAL A 19 -26.70 -15.59 22.68
N GLU A 20 -27.51 -16.30 21.92
CA GLU A 20 -27.84 -17.71 22.17
C GLU A 20 -26.59 -18.61 22.19
N TRP A 21 -25.67 -18.44 21.22
CA TRP A 21 -24.38 -19.15 21.20
C TRP A 21 -23.44 -18.80 22.35
N SER A 22 -23.61 -17.62 22.97
CA SER A 22 -22.77 -17.14 24.06
C SER A 22 -23.20 -17.63 25.46
N ILE A 23 -24.45 -18.07 25.60
CA ILE A 23 -25.04 -18.48 26.89
C ILE A 23 -24.92 -19.99 27.10
N GLY A 24 -24.86 -20.79 26.03
CA GLY A 24 -24.71 -22.23 26.11
C GLY A 24 -23.28 -22.68 26.45
N GLU A 25 -23.15 -23.82 27.13
CA GLU A 25 -21.87 -24.52 27.20
C GLU A 25 -21.51 -24.97 25.78
N PRO A 26 -20.37 -24.51 25.20
CA PRO A 26 -20.05 -24.81 23.81
C PRO A 26 -19.99 -26.32 23.62
N GLU A 27 -20.50 -26.82 22.49
CA GLU A 27 -20.28 -28.22 22.15
C GLU A 27 -18.78 -28.51 22.28
N PRO A 28 -18.39 -29.60 22.96
CA PRO A 28 -17.00 -30.01 22.99
C PRO A 28 -16.50 -30.05 21.55
N LEU A 29 -15.42 -29.34 21.26
CA LEU A 29 -14.76 -29.41 19.96
C LEU A 29 -14.70 -30.89 19.59
N ARG A 30 -15.37 -31.26 18.49
CA ARG A 30 -15.52 -32.66 18.06
C ARG A 30 -14.18 -33.35 18.30
N SER A 31 -14.14 -34.24 19.29
CA SER A 31 -12.91 -34.86 19.74
C SER A 31 -12.21 -35.42 18.51
N LYS A 32 -11.00 -34.91 18.25
CA LYS A 32 -10.09 -35.27 17.15
C LYS A 32 -10.72 -36.28 16.19
N ARG A 33 -11.28 -35.81 15.07
CA ARG A 33 -11.29 -36.64 13.86
C ARG A 33 -9.89 -37.22 13.78
N ASP A 34 -9.82 -38.55 13.67
CA ASP A 34 -8.60 -39.33 13.59
C ASP A 34 -7.44 -38.46 13.03
N PRO A 35 -6.35 -38.24 13.78
CA PRO A 35 -5.23 -37.42 13.30
C PRO A 35 -4.62 -37.95 11.99
N TYR A 36 -5.03 -39.13 11.53
CA TYR A 36 -4.66 -39.74 10.25
C TYR A 36 -5.73 -39.60 9.14
N ALA A 37 -6.89 -39.00 9.39
CA ALA A 37 -7.95 -38.82 8.37
C ALA A 37 -7.65 -37.71 7.35
N TYR A 38 -6.74 -36.80 7.68
CA TYR A 38 -6.09 -35.93 6.73
C TYR A 38 -4.64 -36.38 6.71
N GLY A 39 -4.14 -36.81 5.54
CA GLY A 39 -2.74 -37.23 5.41
C GLY A 39 -1.82 -36.21 6.07
N GLU A 40 -0.76 -36.69 6.73
CA GLU A 40 0.14 -35.91 7.57
C GLU A 40 0.42 -34.53 6.95
N TYR A 41 -0.27 -33.50 7.46
CA TYR A 41 0.04 -32.13 7.07
C TYR A 41 1.37 -31.80 7.72
N THR A 42 2.43 -31.93 6.94
CA THR A 42 3.75 -31.45 7.34
C THR A 42 3.72 -29.95 7.18
N PRO A 43 3.63 -29.14 8.27
CA PRO A 43 3.71 -27.71 8.14
C PRO A 43 5.06 -27.35 7.50
N PRO A 44 5.11 -26.33 6.62
CA PRO A 44 6.38 -25.90 6.07
C PRO A 44 7.34 -25.56 7.21
N THR A 45 8.55 -26.12 7.17
CA THR A 45 9.59 -25.84 8.15
C THR A 45 9.87 -24.34 8.12
N LEU A 46 9.70 -23.66 9.27
CA LEU A 46 10.11 -22.27 9.41
C LEU A 46 11.60 -22.15 9.06
N PRO A 47 12.03 -21.07 8.38
CA PRO A 47 13.45 -20.80 8.17
C PRO A 47 14.17 -20.84 9.52
N SER A 48 15.32 -21.53 9.58
CA SER A 48 16.15 -21.57 10.78
C SER A 48 16.63 -20.16 11.14
N GLY A 49 16.25 -19.66 12.32
CA GLY A 49 16.64 -18.34 12.83
C GLY A 49 15.69 -17.84 13.92
N ASP A 50 16.01 -16.71 14.53
CA ASP A 50 15.14 -16.08 15.53
C ASP A 50 13.84 -15.58 14.88
N VAL A 51 12.70 -16.02 15.39
CA VAL A 51 11.40 -15.54 14.94
C VAL A 51 11.17 -14.16 15.55
N LEU A 52 11.29 -13.12 14.72
CA LEU A 52 11.02 -11.74 15.15
C LEU A 52 9.51 -11.49 15.21
N PHE A 53 8.96 -11.53 16.41
CA PHE A 53 7.63 -10.98 16.68
C PHE A 53 7.77 -9.48 16.90
N THR A 54 7.39 -8.68 15.90
CA THR A 54 7.39 -7.22 16.00
C THR A 54 6.00 -6.65 15.68
N THR A 55 5.70 -5.49 16.26
CA THR A 55 4.50 -4.74 15.93
C THR A 55 4.60 -4.17 14.51
N ARG A 56 3.45 -4.02 13.83
CA ARG A 56 3.38 -3.30 12.54
C ARG A 56 3.56 -1.80 12.69
N THR A 57 3.52 -1.27 13.91
CA THR A 57 3.71 0.15 14.20
C THR A 57 5.18 0.46 14.38
N VAL A 58 5.75 1.18 13.44
CA VAL A 58 7.14 1.61 13.47
C VAL A 58 7.20 3.04 13.99
N ASP A 59 7.92 3.30 15.09
CA ASP A 59 8.21 4.67 15.51
C ASP A 59 9.15 5.31 14.47
N PRO A 60 8.72 6.39 13.79
CA PRO A 60 9.50 7.01 12.73
C PRO A 60 10.84 7.56 13.22
N VAL A 61 10.95 8.03 14.47
CA VAL A 61 12.20 8.59 15.00
C VAL A 61 13.19 7.49 15.33
N ALA A 62 12.74 6.44 16.01
CA ALA A 62 13.56 5.25 16.28
C ALA A 62 14.00 4.56 14.98
N ALA A 63 13.07 4.38 14.02
CA ALA A 63 13.38 3.77 12.74
C ALA A 63 14.34 4.61 11.89
N ALA A 64 14.20 5.94 11.89
CA ALA A 64 15.18 6.80 11.22
C ALA A 64 16.57 6.71 11.88
N THR A 65 16.62 6.60 13.20
CA THR A 65 17.89 6.42 13.94
C THR A 65 18.53 5.08 13.62
N GLU A 66 17.74 4.01 13.61
CA GLU A 66 18.20 2.67 13.22
C GLU A 66 18.63 2.62 11.76
N ALA A 67 17.85 3.17 10.83
CA ALA A 67 18.19 3.22 9.41
C ALA A 67 19.50 3.97 9.13
N ARG A 68 19.81 5.01 9.90
CA ARG A 68 21.12 5.71 9.80
C ARG A 68 22.27 4.87 10.34
N ARG A 69 22.02 4.00 11.32
CA ARG A 69 23.04 3.16 11.95
C ARG A 69 23.29 1.85 11.20
N SER A 70 22.24 1.24 10.67
CA SER A 70 22.24 -0.14 10.15
C SER A 70 21.27 -0.35 8.98
N GLY A 71 20.77 0.71 8.36
CA GLY A 71 19.93 0.60 7.17
C GLY A 71 20.74 0.25 5.93
N LEU A 72 20.05 -0.05 4.82
CA LEU A 72 20.69 -0.38 3.54
C LEU A 72 21.67 0.70 3.04
N TRP A 73 21.47 1.95 3.46
CA TRP A 73 22.34 3.08 3.15
C TRP A 73 23.75 3.00 3.75
N THR A 74 23.97 2.17 4.78
CA THR A 74 25.30 1.97 5.37
C THR A 74 26.11 0.89 4.66
N ASN A 75 25.50 0.12 3.75
CA ASN A 75 26.17 -0.93 2.98
C ASN A 75 26.63 -0.35 1.63
N THR A 76 27.94 -0.14 1.51
CA THR A 76 28.57 0.42 0.30
C THR A 76 28.31 -0.42 -0.95
N ASP A 77 28.30 -1.75 -0.87
CA ASP A 77 28.05 -2.61 -2.03
C ASP A 77 26.62 -2.43 -2.57
N ILE A 78 25.66 -2.31 -1.65
CA ILE A 78 24.26 -2.05 -1.99
C ILE A 78 24.09 -0.64 -2.54
N THR A 79 24.68 0.37 -1.89
CA THR A 79 24.59 1.75 -2.37
C THR A 79 25.26 1.93 -3.73
N ASP A 80 26.42 1.32 -3.97
CA ASP A 80 27.13 1.43 -5.25
C ASP A 80 26.39 0.70 -6.38
N THR A 81 25.67 -0.38 -6.06
CA THR A 81 24.87 -1.13 -7.05
C THR A 81 23.56 -0.42 -7.40
N LEU A 82 22.85 0.10 -6.38
CA LEU A 82 21.52 0.70 -6.56
C LEU A 82 21.57 2.21 -6.87
N TRP A 83 22.61 2.89 -6.40
CA TRP A 83 22.88 4.33 -6.56
C TRP A 83 24.37 4.57 -6.79
N PRO A 84 24.93 4.05 -7.89
CA PRO A 84 26.34 4.26 -8.22
C PRO A 84 26.69 5.75 -8.11
N ALA A 85 27.82 6.08 -7.49
CA ALA A 85 28.28 7.46 -7.26
C ALA A 85 28.40 8.34 -8.54
N GLY A 86 28.22 7.71 -9.71
CA GLY A 86 28.17 8.31 -11.03
C GLY A 86 26.78 8.46 -11.64
N ASP A 87 25.69 8.37 -10.86
CA ASP A 87 24.38 8.90 -11.27
C ASP A 87 24.52 10.41 -11.44
N ALA A 88 25.05 10.78 -12.61
CA ALA A 88 25.24 12.13 -13.03
C ALA A 88 23.90 12.82 -12.84
N ARG A 89 23.90 13.94 -12.10
CA ARG A 89 22.76 14.86 -12.09
C ARG A 89 22.41 15.11 -13.54
N THR A 90 21.39 14.41 -14.03
CA THR A 90 21.08 14.42 -15.45
C THR A 90 20.44 15.76 -15.68
N ARG A 91 21.25 16.74 -16.12
CA ARG A 91 20.75 18.07 -16.44
C ARG A 91 20.11 17.95 -17.81
N PRO A 92 18.78 18.12 -17.92
CA PRO A 92 18.11 18.03 -19.20
C PRO A 92 18.77 19.00 -20.18
N LEU A 93 19.02 18.55 -21.42
CA LEU A 93 19.69 19.37 -22.46
C LEU A 93 18.93 20.68 -22.74
N MET A 94 17.65 20.75 -22.38
CA MET A 94 16.83 21.94 -22.39
C MET A 94 16.02 22.03 -21.09
N PRO A 95 15.69 23.24 -20.60
CA PRO A 95 14.83 23.41 -19.43
C PRO A 95 13.52 22.63 -19.58
N LEU A 96 13.18 21.83 -18.59
CA LEU A 96 11.92 21.10 -18.59
C LEU A 96 10.76 22.09 -18.51
N ARG A 97 9.79 21.95 -19.41
CA ARG A 97 8.54 22.69 -19.35
C ARG A 97 7.70 22.16 -18.18
N ARG A 98 6.77 22.97 -17.70
CA ARG A 98 5.83 22.59 -16.62
C ARG A 98 5.14 21.26 -16.90
N GLY A 99 4.76 21.00 -18.16
CA GLY A 99 4.16 19.72 -18.57
C GLY A 99 5.08 18.51 -18.39
N HIS A 100 6.39 18.63 -18.66
CA HIS A 100 7.33 17.52 -18.44
C HIS A 100 7.45 17.19 -16.96
N ILE A 101 7.54 18.22 -16.11
CA ILE A 101 7.62 18.05 -14.66
C ILE A 101 6.33 17.40 -14.14
N ALA A 102 5.17 17.89 -14.60
CA ALA A 102 3.88 17.29 -14.26
C ALA A 102 3.78 15.82 -14.66
N MET A 103 4.29 15.43 -15.83
CA MET A 103 4.34 14.01 -16.25
C MET A 103 5.25 13.17 -15.36
N LEU A 104 6.43 13.68 -15.00
CA LEU A 104 7.36 12.96 -14.11
C LEU A 104 6.77 12.78 -12.71
N VAL A 105 6.08 13.80 -12.19
CA VAL A 105 5.33 13.71 -10.94
C VAL A 105 4.22 12.67 -11.07
N ALA A 106 3.35 12.78 -12.07
CA ALA A 106 2.25 11.85 -12.33
C ALA A 106 2.70 10.39 -12.41
N ALA A 107 3.81 10.14 -13.12
CA ALA A 107 4.40 8.81 -13.25
C ALA A 107 5.05 8.29 -11.96
N GLY A 108 5.20 9.13 -10.94
CA GLY A 108 5.79 8.77 -9.65
C GLY A 108 7.32 8.82 -9.62
N PHE A 109 7.97 9.39 -10.64
CA PHE A 109 9.43 9.54 -10.70
C PHE A 109 9.96 10.66 -9.81
N LEU A 110 9.10 11.59 -9.39
CA LEU A 110 9.42 12.71 -8.52
C LEU A 110 8.61 12.67 -7.22
N ASN A 111 8.47 11.47 -6.64
CA ASN A 111 7.74 11.25 -5.39
C ASN A 111 8.53 11.68 -4.17
N ASN A 112 7.79 12.09 -3.13
CA ASN A 112 8.33 12.52 -1.83
C ASN A 112 9.20 13.80 -1.89
N LEU A 113 9.00 14.62 -2.91
CA LEU A 113 9.58 15.96 -2.96
C LEU A 113 8.70 16.91 -2.14
N VAL A 114 9.34 17.63 -1.22
CA VAL A 114 8.73 18.79 -0.55
C VAL A 114 8.81 19.97 -1.50
N LEU A 115 7.65 20.51 -1.88
CA LEU A 115 7.53 21.72 -2.67
C LEU A 115 7.14 22.87 -1.74
N GLU A 116 7.91 23.95 -1.81
CA GLU A 116 7.68 25.15 -1.01
C GLU A 116 7.38 26.32 -1.95
N GLY A 117 6.25 26.99 -1.74
CA GLY A 117 5.79 28.08 -2.58
C GLY A 117 4.47 28.66 -2.10
N ASP A 118 4.25 29.96 -2.33
CA ASP A 118 3.02 30.68 -1.93
C ASP A 118 2.66 30.51 -0.44
N GLY A 119 3.68 30.39 0.42
CA GLY A 119 3.50 30.19 1.86
C GLY A 119 3.04 28.79 2.28
N ARG A 120 3.01 27.82 1.35
CA ARG A 120 2.63 26.43 1.62
C ARG A 120 3.82 25.49 1.44
N ARG A 121 3.84 24.43 2.23
CA ARG A 121 4.82 23.34 2.13
C ARG A 121 4.07 22.05 1.89
N ILE A 122 4.15 21.54 0.66
CA ILE A 122 3.39 20.35 0.26
C ILE A 122 4.30 19.19 -0.10
N LEU A 123 3.88 17.98 0.24
CA LEU A 123 4.47 16.74 -0.23
C LEU A 123 3.62 16.18 -1.35
N VAL A 124 4.19 16.01 -2.54
CA VAL A 124 3.45 15.49 -3.70
C VAL A 124 3.79 14.03 -3.95
N LYS A 125 2.75 13.24 -4.26
CA LYS A 125 2.87 11.87 -4.70
C LYS A 125 2.02 11.63 -5.94
N GLY A 126 2.65 11.19 -7.02
CA GLY A 126 1.95 10.72 -8.21
C GLY A 126 2.07 9.22 -8.39
N ARG A 127 1.04 8.66 -9.01
CA ARG A 127 0.95 7.26 -9.41
C ARG A 127 0.18 7.17 -10.71
N THR A 128 0.75 6.49 -11.70
CA THR A 128 0.00 6.01 -12.87
C THR A 128 -0.10 4.49 -12.81
N ALA A 129 -1.32 3.97 -12.99
CA ALA A 129 -1.61 2.55 -13.03
C ALA A 129 -2.33 2.20 -14.33
N LYS A 130 -1.98 1.04 -14.88
CA LYS A 130 -2.72 0.41 -15.96
C LYS A 130 -3.93 -0.31 -15.36
N GLU A 131 -5.12 0.06 -15.80
CA GLU A 131 -6.39 -0.59 -15.47
C GLU A 131 -6.98 -1.21 -16.74
N MET A 132 -7.62 -2.38 -16.61
CA MET A 132 -8.31 -3.05 -17.70
C MET A 132 -9.82 -2.91 -17.48
N GLU A 133 -10.49 -2.22 -18.39
CA GLU A 133 -11.95 -2.03 -18.37
C GLU A 133 -12.59 -3.06 -19.31
N LEU A 134 -13.50 -3.89 -18.80
CA LEU A 134 -14.28 -4.82 -19.63
C LEU A 134 -15.28 -4.01 -20.47
N VAL A 135 -15.15 -4.07 -21.78
CA VAL A 135 -15.99 -3.32 -22.73
C VAL A 135 -17.04 -4.22 -23.38
N GLU A 136 -16.71 -5.49 -23.58
CA GLU A 136 -17.60 -6.49 -24.17
C GLU A 136 -17.41 -7.81 -23.41
N ASP A 137 -18.52 -8.41 -22.99
CA ASP A 137 -18.54 -9.72 -22.35
C ASP A 137 -19.62 -10.55 -23.04
N SER A 138 -19.18 -11.58 -23.77
CA SER A 138 -20.05 -12.51 -24.47
C SER A 138 -19.50 -13.93 -24.33
N PRO A 139 -20.33 -14.97 -24.47
CA PRO A 139 -19.90 -16.37 -24.33
C PRO A 139 -18.76 -16.78 -25.27
N GLU A 140 -18.59 -16.08 -26.39
CA GLU A 140 -17.56 -16.36 -27.40
C GLU A 140 -16.34 -15.44 -27.30
N LYS A 141 -16.47 -14.31 -26.58
CA LYS A 141 -15.46 -13.24 -26.61
C LYS A 141 -15.59 -12.28 -25.43
N GLU A 142 -14.47 -12.08 -24.74
CA GLU A 142 -14.26 -11.00 -23.77
C GLU A 142 -13.31 -9.95 -24.39
N VAL A 143 -13.66 -8.66 -24.29
CA VAL A 143 -12.83 -7.55 -24.75
C VAL A 143 -12.54 -6.60 -23.61
N HIS A 144 -11.26 -6.46 -23.30
CA HIS A 144 -10.77 -5.46 -22.36
C HIS A 144 -10.14 -4.27 -23.08
N ARG A 145 -10.48 -3.07 -22.63
CA ARG A 145 -9.79 -1.83 -23.00
C ARG A 145 -8.83 -1.44 -21.90
N GLU A 146 -7.60 -1.16 -22.30
CA GLU A 146 -6.61 -0.59 -21.40
C GLU A 146 -6.90 0.89 -21.14
N LYS A 147 -6.85 1.28 -19.86
CA LYS A 147 -6.95 2.66 -19.41
C LYS A 147 -5.78 2.97 -18.48
N LEU A 148 -5.05 4.05 -18.76
CA LEU A 148 -4.05 4.56 -17.84
C LEU A 148 -4.73 5.51 -16.86
N ARG A 149 -4.82 5.11 -15.60
CA ARG A 149 -5.34 5.95 -14.53
C ARG A 149 -4.18 6.62 -13.82
N THR A 150 -4.22 7.94 -13.78
CA THR A 150 -3.20 8.76 -13.12
C THR A 150 -3.83 9.45 -11.93
N THR A 151 -3.18 9.33 -10.77
CA THR A 151 -3.57 10.01 -9.54
C THR A 151 -2.42 10.85 -9.05
N VAL A 152 -2.67 12.11 -8.73
CA VAL A 152 -1.71 13.01 -8.08
C VAL A 152 -2.34 13.54 -6.82
N VAL A 153 -1.67 13.31 -5.69
CA VAL A 153 -2.10 13.73 -4.37
C VAL A 153 -1.07 14.70 -3.80
N ALA A 154 -1.54 15.76 -3.16
CA ALA A 154 -0.71 16.61 -2.31
C ALA A 154 -1.12 16.46 -0.85
N LEU A 155 -0.13 16.44 0.03
CA LEU A 155 -0.28 16.55 1.47
C LEU A 155 0.30 17.90 1.87
N ASP A 156 -0.51 18.77 2.47
CA ASP A 156 -0.01 19.97 3.13
C ASP A 156 0.68 19.55 4.44
N LEU A 157 1.92 19.99 4.62
CA LEU A 157 2.77 19.61 5.74
C LEU A 157 2.54 20.47 6.99
N ASP A 158 1.81 21.57 6.87
CA ASP A 158 1.53 22.48 7.97
C ASP A 158 0.24 22.09 8.71
N ASP A 159 -0.81 21.68 7.98
CA ASP A 159 -2.10 21.27 8.57
C ASP A 159 -2.46 19.78 8.38
N GLY A 160 -1.72 19.05 7.54
CA GLY A 160 -1.92 17.63 7.29
C GLY A 160 -3.07 17.30 6.32
N VAL A 161 -3.63 18.30 5.63
CA VAL A 161 -4.73 18.09 4.67
C VAL A 161 -4.23 17.40 3.41
N ILE A 162 -5.03 16.45 2.92
CA ILE A 162 -4.75 15.71 1.69
C ILE A 162 -5.69 16.19 0.59
N GLU A 163 -5.13 16.59 -0.55
CA GLU A 163 -5.85 17.08 -1.73
C GLU A 163 -5.56 16.20 -2.96
N ASP A 164 -6.62 15.78 -3.65
CA ASP A 164 -6.52 15.12 -4.97
C ASP A 164 -6.40 16.18 -6.07
N ILE A 165 -5.22 16.30 -6.68
CA ILE A 165 -4.92 17.29 -7.73
C ILE A 165 -5.35 16.78 -9.12
N ALA A 166 -5.26 15.48 -9.36
CA ALA A 166 -5.72 14.83 -10.58
C ALA A 166 -6.18 13.41 -10.24
N ALA A 167 -7.39 13.03 -10.70
CA ALA A 167 -8.01 11.72 -10.48
C ALA A 167 -8.63 11.17 -11.77
#